data_AF-A0A919D695-F1
#
_entry.id   AF-A0A919D695-F1
#
_cell.length_a   1.000
_cell.length_b   1.000
_cell.length_c   1.000
_cell.angle_alpha   90.00
_cell.angle_beta   90.00
_cell.angle_gamma   90.00
#
_symmetry.space_group_name_H-M   'P 1'
#
loop_
_entity.id
_entity.type
_entity.pdbx_description
1 polymer ?
#
loop_
_entity_poly.entity_id
_entity_poly.type
_entity_poly.pdbx_seq_one_letter_code
_entity_poly.pdbx_strand_id
1 'polypeptide(L)'
;MPKKQPRAAQLARQIQAVTGLPYTRCLKMCEPSEGSWVRLARELRTAGLTEAADHLLAVDAVTTEASTWFSAGGEIEGLYYYTDNPRVQRTYDACSDAADAVLNRVGFDRHSWDSDAEVYHAAFLALSKAGTLPDGRTLARAALDVFADDATWCSDVIRSKGRAPFTYDTAAGLTGPGTPTAVAARKAARAMARAAAIPFHGDEEWYEAAGVMVEVMWHAAEAAGLPPLEGRPNCQDHLRDFMDGEIPQR
;
A
#
# COMPACT_ATOMS: atom_id res chain seq x y z
N MET A 1 -20.54 -33.56 12.35
CA MET A 1 -20.35 -32.35 11.53
C MET A 1 -18.86 -32.20 11.23
N PRO A 2 -18.41 -32.10 9.96
CA PRO A 2 -17.01 -31.81 9.68
C PRO A 2 -16.71 -30.40 10.21
N LYS A 3 -15.72 -30.27 11.10
CA LYS A 3 -15.23 -28.95 11.55
C LYS A 3 -14.71 -28.23 10.29
N LYS A 4 -15.37 -27.15 9.86
CA LYS A 4 -14.85 -26.28 8.80
C LYS A 4 -13.43 -25.89 9.20
N GLN A 5 -12.45 -26.31 8.42
CA GLN A 5 -11.07 -25.87 8.65
C GLN A 5 -11.02 -24.35 8.44
N PRO A 6 -10.31 -23.59 9.30
CA PRO A 6 -10.08 -22.17 9.07
C PRO A 6 -9.41 -21.95 7.70
N ARG A 7 -9.71 -20.82 7.04
CA ARG A 7 -9.10 -20.45 5.74
C ARG A 7 -7.56 -20.56 5.76
N ALA A 8 -6.94 -20.09 6.84
CA ALA A 8 -5.49 -20.20 7.06
C ALA A 8 -4.98 -21.66 7.09
N ALA A 9 -5.73 -22.58 7.71
CA ALA A 9 -5.34 -23.99 7.74
C ALA A 9 -5.44 -24.64 6.35
N GLN A 10 -6.44 -24.24 5.54
CA GLN A 10 -6.58 -24.72 4.16
C GLN A 10 -5.44 -24.21 3.28
N LEU A 11 -5.13 -22.91 3.35
CA LEU A 11 -4.00 -22.31 2.64
C LEU A 11 -2.67 -22.97 3.02
N ALA A 12 -2.42 -23.14 4.32
CA ALA A 12 -1.21 -23.81 4.82
C ALA A 12 -1.05 -25.24 4.28
N ARG A 13 -2.15 -25.99 4.10
CA ARG A 13 -2.13 -27.33 3.47
C ARG A 13 -1.80 -27.27 1.99
N GLN A 14 -2.33 -26.29 1.26
CA GLN A 14 -2.02 -26.09 -0.15
C GLN A 14 -0.54 -25.73 -0.33
N ILE A 15 -0.03 -24.79 0.46
CA ILE A 15 1.38 -24.39 0.45
C ILE A 15 2.28 -25.58 0.80
N GLN A 16 1.94 -26.36 1.84
CA GLN A 16 2.68 -27.57 2.19
C GLN A 16 2.74 -28.55 1.00
N ALA A 17 1.63 -28.76 0.30
CA ALA A 17 1.58 -29.69 -0.82
C ALA A 17 2.47 -29.23 -2.00
N VAL A 18 2.54 -27.93 -2.25
CA VAL A 18 3.36 -27.35 -3.34
C VAL A 18 4.85 -27.33 -2.98
N THR A 19 5.18 -26.89 -1.76
CA THR A 19 6.56 -26.60 -1.36
C THR A 19 7.28 -27.78 -0.69
N GLY A 20 6.51 -28.72 -0.13
CA GLY A 20 7.03 -29.77 0.75
C GLY A 20 7.51 -29.26 2.12
N LEU A 21 7.24 -28.00 2.48
CA LEU A 21 7.59 -27.46 3.79
C LEU A 21 6.77 -28.12 4.92
N PRO A 22 7.28 -28.16 6.15
CA PRO A 22 6.51 -28.64 7.29
C PRO A 22 5.22 -27.82 7.49
N TYR A 23 4.10 -28.50 7.73
CA TYR A 23 2.78 -27.86 7.92
C TYR A 23 2.80 -26.74 8.97
N THR A 24 3.54 -26.90 10.07
CA THR A 24 3.65 -25.89 11.13
C THR A 24 4.33 -24.61 10.64
N ARG A 25 5.29 -24.72 9.72
CA ARG A 25 5.93 -23.57 9.08
C ARG A 25 4.95 -22.87 8.14
N CYS A 26 4.23 -23.62 7.31
CA CYS A 26 3.20 -23.08 6.42
C CYS A 26 2.07 -22.40 7.21
N LEU A 27 1.64 -22.99 8.33
CA LEU A 27 0.61 -22.42 9.18
C LEU A 27 1.05 -21.09 9.79
N LYS A 28 2.31 -20.99 10.22
CA LYS A 28 2.90 -19.75 10.73
C LYS A 28 2.92 -18.64 9.68
N MET A 29 3.21 -18.96 8.41
CA MET A 29 3.13 -17.98 7.31
C MET A 29 1.71 -17.45 7.10
N CYS A 30 0.68 -18.24 7.44
CA CYS A 30 -0.72 -17.88 7.30
C CYS A 30 -1.30 -17.19 8.55
N GLU A 31 -0.48 -16.93 9.58
CA GLU A 31 -0.94 -16.25 10.79
C GLU A 31 -1.30 -14.79 10.44
N PRO A 32 -2.48 -14.29 10.86
CA PRO A 32 -2.84 -12.90 10.63
C PRO A 32 -1.85 -11.95 11.30
N SER A 33 -1.40 -10.93 10.58
CA SER A 33 -0.70 -9.78 11.15
C SER A 33 -1.56 -8.53 10.97
N GLU A 34 -1.57 -7.63 11.96
CA GLU A 34 -2.22 -6.32 11.79
C GLU A 34 -1.30 -5.42 10.98
N GLY A 35 -1.44 -5.48 9.65
CA GLY A 35 -0.76 -4.59 8.72
C GLY A 35 -1.31 -3.15 8.78
N SER A 36 -0.58 -2.22 8.14
CA SER A 36 -1.00 -0.81 8.05
C SER A 36 -2.36 -0.65 7.37
N TRP A 37 -2.72 -1.53 6.43
CA TRP A 37 -3.99 -1.48 5.70
C TRP A 37 -5.18 -1.85 6.59
N VAL A 38 -5.06 -2.89 7.43
CA VAL A 38 -6.08 -3.27 8.41
C VAL A 38 -6.29 -2.15 9.44
N ARG A 39 -5.21 -1.49 9.87
CA ARG A 39 -5.28 -0.32 10.75
C ARG A 39 -6.03 0.83 10.09
N LEU A 40 -5.70 1.17 8.84
CA LEU A 40 -6.42 2.19 8.07
C LEU A 40 -7.90 1.85 7.92
N ALA A 41 -8.25 0.61 7.60
CA ALA A 41 -9.64 0.17 7.50
C ALA A 41 -10.41 0.35 8.83
N ARG A 42 -9.78 0.02 9.96
CA ARG A 42 -10.38 0.26 11.28
C ARG A 42 -10.66 1.75 11.50
N GLU A 43 -9.70 2.62 11.25
CA GLU A 43 -9.88 4.06 11.46
C GLU A 43 -10.90 4.68 10.50
N LEU A 44 -10.94 4.22 9.24
CA LEU A 44 -11.99 4.58 8.28
C LEU A 44 -13.38 4.21 8.80
N ARG A 45 -13.54 2.98 9.30
CA ARG A 45 -14.81 2.52 9.87
C ARG A 45 -15.23 3.35 11.09
N THR A 46 -14.30 3.65 12.00
CA THR A 46 -14.54 4.54 13.16
C THR A 46 -14.97 5.93 12.72
N ALA A 47 -14.44 6.44 11.60
CA ALA A 47 -14.79 7.73 11.03
C ALA A 47 -16.09 7.72 10.20
N GLY A 48 -16.79 6.58 10.11
CA GLY A 48 -18.04 6.40 9.37
C GLY A 48 -17.88 6.11 7.87
N LEU A 49 -16.66 5.82 7.40
CA LEU A 49 -16.36 5.45 6.01
C LEU A 49 -16.37 3.92 5.84
N THR A 50 -17.52 3.30 6.12
CA THR A 50 -17.65 1.84 6.18
C THR A 50 -17.39 1.16 4.85
N GLU A 51 -17.91 1.70 3.74
CA GLU A 51 -17.70 1.12 2.41
C GLU A 51 -16.22 1.11 2.01
N ALA A 52 -15.49 2.22 2.26
CA ALA A 52 -14.05 2.29 2.01
C ALA A 52 -13.26 1.32 2.88
N ALA A 53 -13.65 1.15 4.15
CA ALA A 53 -13.04 0.19 5.06
C ALA A 53 -13.26 -1.26 4.60
N ASP A 54 -14.48 -1.61 4.19
CA ASP A 54 -14.84 -2.95 3.73
C ASP A 54 -14.12 -3.29 2.42
N HIS A 55 -14.04 -2.32 1.51
CA HIS A 55 -13.27 -2.44 0.27
C HIS A 55 -11.79 -2.67 0.56
N LEU A 56 -11.17 -1.87 1.44
CA LEU A 56 -9.76 -2.02 1.80
C LEU A 56 -9.47 -3.38 2.46
N LEU A 57 -10.35 -3.89 3.32
CA LEU A 57 -10.20 -5.23 3.90
C LEU A 57 -10.32 -6.35 2.86
N ALA A 58 -11.12 -6.15 1.81
CA ALA A 58 -11.21 -7.12 0.71
C ALA A 58 -9.90 -7.15 -0.10
N VAL A 59 -9.29 -5.98 -0.35
CA VAL A 59 -7.98 -5.87 -0.99
C VAL A 59 -6.90 -6.55 -0.13
N ASP A 60 -6.80 -6.17 1.15
CA ASP A 60 -5.85 -6.73 2.12
C ASP A 60 -5.92 -8.26 2.23
N ALA A 61 -7.13 -8.82 2.25
CA ALA A 61 -7.31 -10.27 2.34
C ALA A 61 -6.75 -11.03 1.12
N VAL A 62 -6.85 -10.43 -0.08
CA VAL A 62 -6.37 -11.03 -1.34
C VAL A 62 -4.85 -10.87 -1.43
N THR A 63 -4.33 -9.67 -1.18
CA THR A 63 -2.90 -9.40 -1.25
C THR A 63 -2.12 -10.16 -0.19
N THR A 64 -2.69 -10.36 1.00
CA THR A 64 -2.09 -11.20 2.05
C THR A 64 -2.02 -12.67 1.62
N GLU A 65 -3.08 -13.22 1.03
CA GLU A 65 -3.06 -14.60 0.51
C GLU A 65 -2.00 -14.77 -0.60
N ALA A 66 -1.92 -13.83 -1.54
CA ALA A 66 -0.90 -13.82 -2.60
C ALA A 66 0.52 -13.69 -2.04
N SER A 67 0.74 -12.78 -1.08
CA SER A 67 2.03 -12.57 -0.42
C SER A 67 2.49 -13.80 0.37
N THR A 68 1.55 -14.57 0.92
CA THR A 68 1.85 -15.83 1.61
C THR A 68 2.40 -16.87 0.62
N TRP A 69 1.85 -16.94 -0.60
CA TRP A 69 2.38 -17.79 -1.66
C TRP A 69 3.79 -17.37 -2.09
N PHE A 70 4.02 -16.09 -2.33
CA PHE A 70 5.35 -15.58 -2.66
C PHE A 70 6.37 -15.87 -1.55
N SER A 71 6.00 -15.65 -0.29
CA SER A 71 6.86 -15.94 0.87
C SER A 71 7.24 -17.42 0.94
N ALA A 72 6.30 -18.32 0.65
CA ALA A 72 6.57 -19.75 0.62
C ALA A 72 7.55 -20.15 -0.50
N GLY A 73 7.47 -19.49 -1.67
CA GLY A 73 8.46 -19.63 -2.74
C GLY A 73 9.85 -19.16 -2.32
N GLY A 74 9.95 -17.97 -1.73
CA GLY A 74 11.21 -17.40 -1.23
C GLY A 74 11.86 -18.24 -0.12
N GLU A 75 11.05 -18.91 0.71
CA GLU A 75 11.55 -19.84 1.74
C GLU A 75 12.19 -21.09 1.12
N ILE A 76 11.68 -21.56 -0.01
CA ILE A 76 12.30 -22.67 -0.75
C ILE A 76 13.57 -22.22 -1.45
N GLU A 77 13.55 -21.03 -2.04
CA GLU A 77 14.75 -20.41 -2.61
C GLU A 77 15.86 -20.32 -1.55
N GLY A 78 15.60 -19.72 -0.39
CA GLY A 78 16.59 -19.58 0.67
C GLY A 78 17.18 -20.91 1.18
N LEU A 79 16.40 -22.00 1.16
CA LEU A 79 16.87 -23.33 1.59
C LEU A 79 17.69 -24.07 0.54
N TYR A 80 17.37 -23.87 -0.75
CA TYR A 80 17.85 -24.76 -1.83
C TYR A 80 18.60 -24.04 -2.95
N TYR A 81 18.76 -22.71 -2.91
CA TYR A 81 19.37 -21.91 -3.97
C TYR A 81 20.70 -22.48 -4.50
N TYR A 82 21.60 -22.87 -3.59
CA TYR A 82 22.92 -23.38 -3.93
C TYR A 82 22.99 -24.91 -4.11
N THR A 83 21.91 -25.64 -3.86
CA THR A 83 21.93 -27.11 -3.78
C THR A 83 20.99 -27.81 -4.76
N ASP A 84 19.86 -27.20 -5.11
CA ASP A 84 18.85 -27.78 -6.01
C ASP A 84 18.08 -26.67 -6.74
N ASN A 85 18.75 -26.03 -7.69
CA ASN A 85 18.17 -24.97 -8.50
C ASN A 85 16.92 -25.42 -9.31
N PRO A 86 16.88 -26.64 -9.91
CA PRO A 86 15.66 -27.12 -10.58
C PRO A 86 14.44 -27.23 -9.65
N ARG A 87 14.65 -27.57 -8.37
CA ARG A 87 13.57 -27.53 -7.38
C ARG A 87 13.14 -26.12 -7.04
N VAL A 88 14.08 -25.20 -6.86
CA VAL A 88 13.77 -23.79 -6.60
C VAL A 88 12.90 -23.23 -7.72
N GLN A 89 13.33 -23.38 -8.98
CA GLN A 89 12.58 -22.86 -10.13
C GLN A 89 11.16 -23.40 -10.18
N ARG A 90 10.99 -24.73 -10.15
CA ARG A 90 9.65 -25.34 -10.20
C ARG A 90 8.73 -24.91 -9.07
N THR A 91 9.28 -24.76 -7.86
CA THR A 91 8.48 -24.40 -6.69
C THR A 91 8.13 -22.92 -6.70
N TYR A 92 9.07 -22.07 -7.11
CA TYR A 92 8.86 -20.65 -7.27
C TYR A 92 7.79 -20.37 -8.34
N ASP A 93 7.87 -21.03 -9.49
CA ASP A 93 6.87 -20.92 -10.57
C ASP A 93 5.48 -21.32 -10.05
N ALA A 94 5.36 -22.46 -9.37
CA ALA A 94 4.09 -22.92 -8.82
C ALA A 94 3.51 -21.97 -7.75
N CYS A 95 4.36 -21.42 -6.88
CA CYS A 95 3.95 -20.41 -5.90
C CYS A 95 3.52 -19.10 -6.56
N SER A 96 4.25 -18.66 -7.60
CA SER A 96 3.91 -17.46 -8.36
C SER A 96 2.58 -17.62 -9.08
N ASP A 97 2.37 -18.73 -9.78
CA ASP A 97 1.10 -19.02 -10.47
C ASP A 97 -0.08 -19.08 -9.49
N ALA A 98 0.14 -19.63 -8.28
CA ALA A 98 -0.87 -19.66 -7.25
C ALA A 98 -1.20 -18.26 -6.74
N ALA A 99 -0.19 -17.41 -6.48
CA ALA A 99 -0.36 -16.02 -6.06
C ALA A 99 -1.15 -15.21 -7.11
N ASP A 100 -0.76 -15.34 -8.38
CA ASP A 100 -1.43 -14.69 -9.51
C ASP A 100 -2.88 -15.15 -9.63
N ALA A 101 -3.14 -16.45 -9.45
CA ALA A 101 -4.50 -16.95 -9.45
C ALA A 101 -5.35 -16.37 -8.31
N VAL A 102 -4.77 -15.98 -7.15
CA VAL A 102 -5.49 -15.22 -6.12
C VAL A 102 -5.86 -13.82 -6.62
N LEU A 103 -4.90 -13.09 -7.16
CA LEU A 103 -5.06 -11.69 -7.60
C LEU A 103 -6.03 -11.59 -8.78
N ASN A 104 -5.84 -12.43 -9.80
CA ASN A 104 -6.68 -12.48 -10.99
C ASN A 104 -8.15 -12.81 -10.67
N ARG A 105 -8.41 -13.62 -9.63
CA ARG A 105 -9.78 -13.97 -9.20
C ARG A 105 -10.61 -12.75 -8.80
N VAL A 106 -9.96 -11.66 -8.39
CA VAL A 106 -10.64 -10.40 -8.04
C VAL A 106 -10.31 -9.26 -9.02
N GLY A 107 -9.64 -9.58 -10.13
CA GLY A 107 -9.35 -8.64 -11.21
C GLY A 107 -8.13 -7.75 -10.99
N PHE A 108 -7.17 -8.14 -10.15
CA PHE A 108 -5.87 -7.49 -10.08
C PHE A 108 -4.91 -8.10 -11.10
N ASP A 109 -4.26 -7.27 -11.91
CA ASP A 109 -3.24 -7.71 -12.87
C ASP A 109 -1.87 -7.89 -12.18
N ARG A 110 -1.14 -8.96 -12.53
CA ARG A 110 0.15 -9.40 -11.92
C ARG A 110 1.25 -8.34 -11.83
N HIS A 111 1.27 -7.39 -12.76
CA HIS A 111 2.30 -6.34 -12.87
C HIS A 111 1.73 -4.93 -12.74
N SER A 112 0.57 -4.82 -12.07
CA SER A 112 -0.09 -3.55 -11.85
C SER A 112 0.16 -3.04 -10.43
N TRP A 113 0.06 -1.73 -10.27
CA TRP A 113 0.00 -1.08 -8.96
C TRP A 113 -1.44 -1.01 -8.42
N ASP A 114 -2.36 -1.79 -8.98
CA ASP A 114 -3.80 -1.59 -8.77
C ASP A 114 -4.23 -1.80 -7.31
N SER A 115 -3.63 -2.78 -6.62
CA SER A 115 -3.92 -3.01 -5.20
C SER A 115 -3.45 -1.86 -4.33
N ASP A 116 -2.22 -1.38 -4.55
CA ASP A 116 -1.64 -0.28 -3.79
C ASP A 116 -2.34 1.05 -4.11
N ALA A 117 -2.78 1.24 -5.36
CA ALA A 117 -3.57 2.39 -5.77
C ALA A 117 -4.90 2.45 -5.00
N GLU A 118 -5.60 1.32 -4.84
CA GLU A 118 -6.82 1.24 -4.03
C GLU A 118 -6.58 1.55 -2.55
N VAL A 119 -5.40 1.22 -2.01
CA VAL A 119 -4.97 1.63 -0.67
C VAL A 119 -4.72 3.13 -0.61
N TYR A 120 -4.12 3.73 -1.63
CA TYR A 120 -3.91 5.17 -1.72
C TYR A 120 -5.23 5.94 -1.89
N HIS A 121 -6.23 5.38 -2.58
CA HIS A 121 -7.59 5.92 -2.60
C HIS A 121 -8.18 5.98 -1.19
N ALA A 122 -8.04 4.89 -0.42
CA ALA A 122 -8.50 4.83 0.96
C ALA A 122 -7.76 5.83 1.87
N ALA A 123 -6.45 6.00 1.69
CA ALA A 123 -5.65 7.00 2.40
C ALA A 123 -6.07 8.43 2.06
N PHE A 124 -6.39 8.72 0.80
CA PHE A 124 -6.94 10.01 0.40
C PHE A 124 -8.29 10.30 1.05
N LEU A 125 -9.20 9.32 1.11
CA LEU A 125 -10.48 9.46 1.81
C LEU A 125 -10.27 9.71 3.31
N ALA A 126 -9.32 9.01 3.93
CA ALA A 126 -8.94 9.21 5.32
C ALA A 126 -8.39 10.62 5.59
N LEU A 127 -7.46 11.12 4.78
CA LEU A 127 -6.90 12.47 4.90
C LEU A 127 -7.96 13.55 4.64
N SER A 128 -8.81 13.35 3.62
CA SER A 128 -9.95 14.23 3.34
C SER A 128 -10.89 14.32 4.54
N LYS A 129 -11.25 13.18 5.14
CA LYS A 129 -12.09 13.14 6.34
C LYS A 129 -11.40 13.73 7.56
N ALA A 130 -10.12 13.47 7.78
CA ALA A 130 -9.33 14.06 8.86
C ALA A 130 -9.33 15.59 8.76
N GLY A 131 -9.30 16.13 7.53
CA GLY A 131 -9.41 17.56 7.25
C GLY A 131 -10.75 18.20 7.62
N THR A 132 -11.80 17.41 7.88
CA THR A 132 -13.12 17.90 8.35
C THR A 132 -13.27 17.88 9.87
N LEU A 133 -12.31 17.27 10.59
CA LEU A 133 -12.38 17.06 12.04
C LEU A 133 -11.49 18.07 12.77
N PRO A 134 -11.90 18.54 13.97
CA PRO A 134 -11.02 19.36 14.80
C PRO A 134 -9.73 18.61 15.22
N ASP A 135 -9.85 17.31 15.51
CA ASP A 135 -8.73 16.39 15.76
C ASP A 135 -8.90 15.13 14.90
N GLY A 136 -8.21 15.12 13.76
CA GLY A 136 -8.15 13.99 12.83
C GLY A 136 -6.87 13.16 12.94
N ARG A 137 -6.05 13.35 13.99
CA ARG A 137 -4.67 12.81 14.05
C ARG A 137 -4.60 11.29 13.90
N THR A 138 -5.48 10.54 14.54
CA THR A 138 -5.48 9.07 14.46
C THR A 138 -5.73 8.59 13.03
N LEU A 139 -6.68 9.22 12.34
CA LEU A 139 -7.00 8.89 10.95
C LEU A 139 -5.87 9.29 10.01
N ALA A 140 -5.25 10.46 10.23
CA ALA A 140 -4.08 10.90 9.48
C ALA A 140 -2.85 9.99 9.67
N ARG A 141 -2.62 9.47 10.89
CA ARG A 141 -1.56 8.48 11.16
C ARG A 141 -1.80 7.20 10.40
N ALA A 142 -3.02 6.67 10.44
CA ALA A 142 -3.33 5.44 9.73
C ALA A 142 -3.20 5.60 8.20
N ALA A 143 -3.51 6.79 7.66
CA ALA A 143 -3.26 7.12 6.26
C ALA A 143 -1.76 7.29 5.95
N LEU A 144 -0.99 7.89 6.85
CA LEU A 144 0.46 8.03 6.67
C LEU A 144 1.16 6.67 6.63
N ASP A 145 0.74 5.72 7.46
CA ASP A 145 1.36 4.39 7.60
C ASP A 145 1.28 3.52 6.33
N VAL A 146 0.46 3.87 5.34
CA VAL A 146 0.34 3.09 4.10
C VAL A 146 1.27 3.55 2.98
N PHE A 147 1.82 4.77 3.06
CA PHE A 147 2.77 5.25 2.05
C PHE A 147 4.13 4.59 2.24
N ALA A 148 4.69 4.02 1.17
CA ALA A 148 6.04 3.47 1.19
C ALA A 148 7.08 4.58 1.46
N ASP A 149 8.24 4.20 2.02
CA ASP A 149 9.42 5.07 2.06
C ASP A 149 10.19 4.98 0.74
N ASP A 150 9.52 5.29 -0.36
CA ASP A 150 10.09 5.41 -1.70
C ASP A 150 9.14 6.30 -2.50
N ALA A 151 9.53 7.57 -2.68
CA ALA A 151 8.71 8.56 -3.37
C ALA A 151 8.47 8.18 -4.85
N THR A 152 9.41 7.48 -5.46
CA THR A 152 9.33 7.10 -6.86
C THR A 152 8.38 5.92 -7.09
N TRP A 153 8.41 4.93 -6.18
CA TRP A 153 7.38 3.92 -6.12
C TRP A 153 5.99 4.51 -5.88
N CYS A 154 5.90 5.47 -4.94
CA CYS A 154 4.64 6.16 -4.66
C CYS A 154 4.08 6.89 -5.89
N SER A 155 4.96 7.43 -6.75
CA SER A 155 4.60 8.13 -7.99
C SER A 155 3.89 7.20 -8.98
N ASP A 156 4.36 5.96 -9.14
CA ASP A 156 3.72 5.00 -10.04
C ASP A 156 2.37 4.52 -9.50
N VAL A 157 2.28 4.32 -8.17
CA VAL A 157 1.06 3.89 -7.51
C VAL A 157 -0.02 4.95 -7.57
N ILE A 158 0.28 6.21 -7.21
CA ILE A 158 -0.73 7.27 -7.10
C ILE A 158 -1.37 7.66 -8.44
N ARG A 159 -0.64 7.47 -9.55
CA ARG A 159 -1.13 7.73 -10.90
C ARG A 159 -1.86 6.53 -11.51
N SER A 160 -1.79 5.36 -10.87
CA SER A 160 -2.52 4.16 -11.28
C SER A 160 -3.99 4.23 -10.83
N LYS A 161 -4.90 3.67 -11.63
CA LYS A 161 -6.35 3.83 -11.42
C LYS A 161 -6.96 2.82 -10.44
N GLY A 162 -6.26 1.74 -10.11
CA GLY A 162 -6.88 0.60 -9.44
C GLY A 162 -7.94 -0.08 -10.33
N ARG A 163 -8.69 -1.03 -9.76
CA ARG A 163 -9.71 -1.77 -10.54
C ARG A 163 -11.01 -0.99 -10.71
N ALA A 164 -11.36 -0.17 -9.73
CA ALA A 164 -12.59 0.63 -9.75
C ALA A 164 -12.28 2.08 -10.11
N PRO A 165 -13.10 2.74 -10.96
CA PRO A 165 -12.94 4.16 -11.23
C PRO A 165 -12.96 4.97 -9.92
N PHE A 166 -11.86 5.66 -9.64
CA PHE A 166 -11.74 6.58 -8.51
C PHE A 166 -11.22 7.92 -9.02
N THR A 167 -11.67 9.03 -8.43
CA THR A 167 -11.16 10.36 -8.76
C THR A 167 -10.81 11.15 -7.50
N TYR A 168 -9.77 11.97 -7.63
CA TYR A 168 -9.30 12.86 -6.58
C TYR A 168 -9.91 14.26 -6.66
N ASP A 169 -10.87 14.49 -7.57
CA ASP A 169 -11.39 15.82 -7.93
C ASP A 169 -12.04 16.56 -6.75
N THR A 170 -12.49 15.80 -5.74
CA THR A 170 -13.10 16.36 -4.53
C THR A 170 -12.11 17.13 -3.65
N ALA A 171 -10.80 16.99 -3.87
CA ALA A 171 -9.76 17.61 -3.05
C ALA A 171 -9.80 19.15 -3.03
N ALA A 172 -10.16 19.77 -4.15
CA ALA A 172 -10.24 21.23 -4.26
C ALA A 172 -11.33 21.81 -3.32
N GLY A 173 -12.46 21.10 -3.19
CA GLY A 173 -13.61 21.51 -2.38
C GLY A 173 -13.48 21.23 -0.87
N LEU A 174 -12.38 20.65 -0.41
CA LEU A 174 -12.23 20.30 1.01
C LEU A 174 -12.23 21.54 1.90
N THR A 175 -13.16 21.57 2.84
CA THR A 175 -13.28 22.60 3.88
C THR A 175 -13.32 21.94 5.27
N GLY A 176 -13.16 22.74 6.33
CA GLY A 176 -13.17 22.23 7.69
C GLY A 176 -12.53 23.21 8.67
N PRO A 177 -12.26 22.76 9.91
CA PRO A 177 -11.67 23.60 10.95
C PRO A 177 -10.31 24.20 10.53
N GLY A 178 -9.99 25.35 11.11
CA GLY A 178 -8.70 26.04 10.94
C GLY A 178 -7.58 25.49 11.83
N THR A 179 -7.77 24.35 12.49
CA THR A 179 -6.71 23.74 13.31
C THR A 179 -5.53 23.34 12.44
N PRO A 180 -4.27 23.46 12.93
CA PRO A 180 -3.09 23.10 12.14
C PRO A 180 -3.16 21.69 11.54
N THR A 181 -3.64 20.71 12.32
CA THR A 181 -3.81 19.32 11.90
C THR A 181 -4.82 19.16 10.77
N ALA A 182 -5.98 19.82 10.85
CA ALA A 182 -7.00 19.75 9.82
C ALA A 182 -6.57 20.46 8.53
N VAL A 183 -5.86 21.58 8.65
CA VAL A 183 -5.26 22.29 7.50
C VAL A 183 -4.23 21.40 6.81
N ALA A 184 -3.33 20.77 7.56
CA ALA A 184 -2.31 19.87 7.02
C ALA A 184 -2.95 18.66 6.31
N ALA A 185 -3.98 18.05 6.90
CA ALA A 185 -4.68 16.92 6.27
C ALA A 185 -5.27 17.29 4.89
N ARG A 186 -5.87 18.49 4.77
CA ARG A 186 -6.38 19.00 3.50
C ARG A 186 -5.27 19.32 2.50
N LYS A 187 -4.11 19.79 2.96
CA LYS A 187 -2.94 19.99 2.09
C LYS A 187 -2.43 18.65 1.54
N ALA A 188 -2.30 17.64 2.39
CA ALA A 188 -1.91 16.29 1.99
C ALA A 188 -2.88 15.71 0.93
N ALA A 189 -4.20 15.77 1.18
CA ALA A 189 -5.20 15.30 0.23
C ALA A 189 -5.15 16.04 -1.12
N ARG A 190 -4.89 17.36 -1.11
CA ARG A 190 -4.71 18.14 -2.34
C ARG A 190 -3.41 17.81 -3.06
N ALA A 191 -2.33 17.56 -2.34
CA ALA A 191 -1.08 17.12 -2.92
C ALA A 191 -1.24 15.74 -3.60
N MET A 192 -1.97 14.80 -2.99
CA MET A 192 -2.30 13.52 -3.63
C MET A 192 -3.05 13.73 -4.94
N ALA A 193 -4.06 14.61 -4.93
CA ALA A 193 -4.82 14.93 -6.14
C ALA A 193 -3.94 15.55 -7.25
N ARG A 194 -2.98 16.40 -6.89
CA ARG A 194 -2.01 16.95 -7.84
C ARG A 194 -1.09 15.86 -8.39
N ALA A 195 -0.53 15.01 -7.52
CA ALA A 195 0.35 13.91 -7.93
C ALA A 195 -0.36 12.95 -8.90
N ALA A 196 -1.60 12.57 -8.60
CA ALA A 196 -2.41 11.70 -9.45
C ALA A 196 -2.74 12.31 -10.83
N ALA A 197 -2.77 13.65 -10.94
CA ALA A 197 -3.09 14.36 -12.18
C ALA A 197 -1.88 14.51 -13.12
N ILE A 198 -0.66 14.23 -12.64
CA ILE A 198 0.55 14.30 -13.46
C ILE A 198 0.54 13.13 -14.47
N PRO A 199 0.72 13.39 -15.79
CA PRO A 199 0.68 12.34 -16.81
C PRO A 199 1.80 11.30 -16.71
N PHE A 200 1.58 10.14 -17.33
CA PHE A 200 2.61 9.15 -17.61
C PHE A 200 3.25 9.41 -18.98
N HIS A 201 4.22 10.34 -19.06
CA HIS A 201 4.88 10.69 -20.33
C HIS A 201 6.40 10.45 -20.34
N GLY A 202 7.09 10.53 -19.20
CA GLY A 202 8.51 10.25 -19.10
C GLY A 202 9.05 10.39 -17.68
N ASP A 203 10.37 10.35 -17.57
CA ASP A 203 11.08 10.41 -16.29
C ASP A 203 10.87 11.74 -15.57
N GLU A 204 10.77 12.86 -16.30
CA GLU A 204 10.53 14.18 -15.71
C GLU A 204 9.20 14.22 -14.93
N GLU A 205 8.10 13.77 -15.54
CA GLU A 205 6.80 13.70 -14.88
C GLU A 205 6.78 12.63 -13.76
N TRP A 206 7.55 11.56 -13.92
CA TRP A 206 7.71 10.53 -12.88
C TRP A 206 8.37 11.11 -11.62
N TYR A 207 9.46 11.87 -11.77
CA TYR A 207 10.14 12.59 -10.70
C TYR A 207 9.31 13.75 -10.13
N GLU A 208 8.56 14.47 -10.97
CA GLU A 208 7.64 15.51 -10.53
C GLU A 208 6.59 14.94 -9.57
N ALA A 209 5.92 13.86 -9.96
CA ALA A 209 4.93 13.20 -9.12
C ALA A 209 5.55 12.61 -7.85
N ALA A 210 6.79 12.11 -7.90
CA ALA A 210 7.54 11.67 -6.73
C ALA A 210 7.77 12.83 -5.74
N GLY A 211 8.19 14.00 -6.23
CA GLY A 211 8.36 15.20 -5.42
C GLY A 211 7.05 15.65 -4.75
N VAL A 212 5.93 15.61 -5.47
CA VAL A 212 4.61 15.90 -4.88
C VAL A 212 4.21 14.84 -3.84
N MET A 213 4.57 13.57 -4.01
CA MET A 213 4.33 12.54 -3.00
C MET A 213 5.15 12.76 -1.72
N VAL A 214 6.35 13.35 -1.81
CA VAL A 214 7.08 13.81 -0.61
C VAL A 214 6.28 14.91 0.12
N GLU A 215 5.67 15.84 -0.60
CA GLU A 215 4.78 16.86 -0.01
C GLU A 215 3.55 16.22 0.68
N VAL A 216 2.97 15.17 0.08
CA VAL A 216 1.89 14.38 0.70
C VAL A 216 2.34 13.84 2.05
N MET A 217 3.47 13.14 2.09
CA MET A 217 4.00 12.50 3.30
C MET A 217 4.37 13.53 4.36
N TRP A 218 4.92 14.68 3.96
CA TRP A 218 5.21 15.81 4.84
C TRP A 218 3.93 16.30 5.54
N HIS A 219 2.91 16.65 4.77
CA HIS A 219 1.66 17.19 5.32
C HIS A 219 0.83 16.13 6.07
N ALA A 220 0.90 14.87 5.66
CA ALA A 220 0.28 13.77 6.39
C ALA A 220 0.94 13.56 7.77
N ALA A 221 2.26 13.71 7.88
CA ALA A 221 2.98 13.70 9.16
C ALA A 221 2.56 14.88 10.06
N GLU A 222 2.47 16.09 9.51
CA GLU A 222 1.95 17.25 10.26
C GLU A 222 0.51 17.03 10.73
N ALA A 223 -0.34 16.47 9.87
CA ALA A 223 -1.73 16.13 10.20
C ALA A 223 -1.82 15.05 11.30
N ALA A 224 -0.87 14.12 11.33
CA ALA A 224 -0.68 13.11 12.36
C ALA A 224 -0.10 13.65 13.67
N GLY A 225 0.33 14.92 13.70
CA GLY A 225 1.02 15.52 14.83
C GLY A 225 2.41 14.91 15.06
N LEU A 226 3.10 14.55 13.98
CA LEU A 226 4.47 14.03 13.96
C LEU A 226 5.41 15.05 13.29
N PRO A 227 6.71 15.01 13.58
CA PRO A 227 7.71 15.71 12.79
C PRO A 227 7.63 15.30 11.30
N PRO A 228 7.80 16.25 10.36
CA PRO A 228 7.75 15.93 8.95
C PRO A 228 8.80 14.89 8.52
N LEU A 229 8.36 13.92 7.71
CA LEU A 229 9.20 12.83 7.17
C LEU A 229 9.95 12.01 8.24
N GLU A 230 9.48 11.99 9.49
CA GLU A 230 10.06 11.13 10.53
C GLU A 230 10.00 9.66 10.11
N GLY A 231 11.14 8.96 10.19
CA GLY A 231 11.24 7.56 9.80
C GLY A 231 11.20 7.29 8.29
N ARG A 232 11.38 8.31 7.45
CA ARG A 232 11.33 8.23 5.98
C ARG A 232 12.62 8.73 5.31
N PRO A 233 13.77 8.06 5.53
CA PRO A 233 15.07 8.49 5.00
C PRO A 233 15.08 8.67 3.47
N ASN A 234 14.44 7.76 2.71
CA ASN A 234 14.46 7.87 1.24
C ASN A 234 13.69 9.11 0.75
N CYS A 235 12.62 9.48 1.44
CA CYS A 235 11.89 10.72 1.15
C CYS A 235 12.68 11.98 1.54
N GLN A 236 13.46 11.90 2.62
CA GLN A 236 14.36 13.00 3.04
C GLN A 236 15.49 13.20 2.03
N ASP A 237 16.09 12.10 1.55
CA ASP A 237 17.14 12.14 0.54
C ASP A 237 16.58 12.69 -0.78
N HIS A 238 15.41 12.22 -1.23
CA HIS A 238 14.75 12.75 -2.42
C HIS A 238 14.49 14.26 -2.33
N LEU A 239 14.03 14.75 -1.17
CA LEU A 239 13.82 16.19 -0.95
C LEU A 239 15.14 16.97 -1.04
N ARG A 240 16.23 16.42 -0.47
CA ARG A 240 17.55 17.04 -0.52
C ARG A 240 18.08 17.07 -1.95
N ASP A 241 17.96 16.00 -2.71
CA ASP A 241 18.40 15.97 -4.10
C ASP A 241 17.60 16.97 -4.97
N PHE A 242 16.32 17.17 -4.68
CA PHE A 242 15.50 18.18 -5.35
C PHE A 242 15.84 19.63 -4.92
N MET A 243 16.30 19.82 -3.68
CA MET A 243 16.68 21.13 -3.13
C MET A 243 18.14 21.53 -3.41
N ASP A 244 19.05 20.56 -3.44
CA ASP A 244 20.50 20.70 -3.63
C ASP A 244 20.91 20.47 -5.10
N GLY A 245 20.04 19.89 -5.93
CA GLY A 245 20.34 19.45 -7.29
C GLY A 245 20.36 20.58 -8.33
N GLU A 246 21.54 20.81 -8.90
CA GLU A 246 21.71 21.34 -10.25
C GLU A 246 20.80 20.57 -11.21
N ILE A 247 19.88 21.28 -11.89
CA ILE A 247 19.16 20.73 -13.04
C ILE A 247 20.22 20.24 -14.03
N PRO A 248 20.23 18.94 -14.41
CA PRO A 248 21.15 18.46 -15.43
C PRO A 248 20.96 19.31 -16.69
N GLN A 249 21.96 20.12 -17.04
CA GLN A 249 21.94 20.77 -18.34
C GLN A 249 22.24 19.70 -19.39
N ARG A 250 21.16 19.15 -19.95
CA ARG A 250 21.01 18.50 -21.27
C ARG A 250 22.10 17.54 -21.74
#